data_AF-A0A1I4Q6X1-F1
#
_entry.id   AF-A0A1I4Q6X1-F1
#
_cell.length_a   1.000
_cell.length_b   1.000
_cell.length_c   1.000
_cell.angle_alpha   90.00
_cell.angle_beta   90.00
_cell.angle_gamma   90.00
#
_symmetry.space_group_name_H-M   'P 1'
#
loop_
_entity.id
_entity.type
_entity.pdbx_description
1 polymer ?
#
loop_
_entity_poly.entity_id
_entity_poly.type
_entity_poly.pdbx_seq_one_letter_code
_entity_poly.pdbx_strand_id
1 'polypeptide(L)'
;MAKFLYRDPNFEPDKDGNRVIINKYCVGPIEVIIYGITKENEYYLDWTFPEFYPGDAELERDYRIISRDEMLNALDIEIETCKKDGNIEMKDKYIQAKKIIKF
;
A
#
# COMPACT_ATOMS: atom_id res chain seq x y z
N MET A 1 -0.29 14.86 -13.16
CA MET A 1 0.08 13.91 -12.08
C MET A 1 -0.88 12.74 -12.18
N ALA A 2 -0.39 11.52 -12.31
CA ALA A 2 -1.25 10.35 -12.46
C ALA A 2 -2.00 10.09 -11.14
N LYS A 3 -3.27 9.72 -11.21
CA LYS A 3 -4.14 9.58 -10.02
C LYS A 3 -4.09 8.14 -9.52
N PHE A 4 -3.75 7.98 -8.24
CA PHE A 4 -3.89 6.70 -7.56
C PHE A 4 -5.36 6.46 -7.21
N LEU A 5 -5.81 5.23 -7.47
CA LEU A 5 -7.05 4.68 -6.97
C LEU A 5 -6.71 3.77 -5.79
N TYR A 6 -7.59 3.74 -4.80
CA TYR A 6 -7.35 3.07 -3.53
C TYR A 6 -8.39 1.95 -3.34
N ARG A 7 -7.94 0.85 -2.74
CA ARG A 7 -8.82 -0.14 -2.14
C ARG A 7 -8.79 -0.01 -0.63
N ASP A 8 -9.91 -0.37 -0.01
CA ASP A 8 -10.02 -0.39 1.44
C ASP A 8 -9.00 -1.35 2.06
N PRO A 9 -8.45 -1.01 3.24
CA PRO A 9 -7.69 -1.97 4.04
C PRO A 9 -8.56 -3.20 4.34
N ASN A 10 -7.97 -4.38 4.22
CA ASN A 10 -8.59 -5.64 4.62
C ASN A 10 -7.79 -6.27 5.77
N PHE A 11 -8.42 -6.31 6.94
CA PHE A 11 -7.85 -6.92 8.14
C PHE A 11 -8.14 -8.42 8.24
N GLU A 12 -9.01 -8.94 7.39
CA GLU A 12 -9.19 -10.38 7.24
C GLU A 12 -8.05 -10.95 6.38
N PRO A 13 -7.46 -12.09 6.77
CA PRO A 13 -6.49 -12.78 5.93
C PRO A 13 -7.09 -13.15 4.57
N ASP A 14 -6.34 -12.94 3.49
CA ASP A 14 -6.65 -13.43 2.17
C ASP A 14 -6.42 -14.96 2.06
N LYS A 15 -6.58 -15.50 0.85
CA LYS A 15 -6.38 -16.93 0.57
C LYS A 15 -4.96 -17.44 0.91
N ASP A 16 -3.98 -16.54 0.94
CA ASP A 16 -2.58 -16.83 1.22
C ASP A 16 -2.24 -16.54 2.69
N GLY A 17 -3.22 -16.05 3.47
CA GLY A 17 -3.12 -15.72 4.89
C GLY A 17 -2.62 -14.30 5.16
N ASN A 18 -2.47 -13.47 4.13
CA ASN A 18 -1.95 -12.10 4.25
C ASN A 18 -3.06 -11.09 4.47
N ARG A 19 -2.77 -10.00 5.19
CA ARG A 19 -3.70 -8.87 5.39
C ARG A 19 -3.19 -7.67 4.62
N VAL A 20 -4.04 -7.06 3.81
CA VAL A 20 -3.67 -5.93 2.95
C VAL A 20 -4.04 -4.63 3.65
N ILE A 21 -3.05 -3.79 3.96
CA ILE A 21 -3.23 -2.57 4.74
C ILE A 21 -3.33 -1.33 3.85
N ILE A 22 -2.45 -1.20 2.88
CA ILE A 22 -2.50 -0.16 1.84
C ILE A 22 -2.52 -0.89 0.50
N ASN A 23 -3.43 -0.52 -0.38
CA ASN A 23 -3.46 -0.98 -1.76
C ASN A 23 -3.87 0.17 -2.64
N LYS A 24 -2.91 0.69 -3.41
CA LYS A 24 -3.14 1.75 -4.37
C LYS A 24 -2.58 1.37 -5.72
N TYR A 25 -3.28 1.76 -6.76
CA TYR A 25 -2.90 1.50 -8.14
C TYR A 25 -3.08 2.74 -9.01
N CYS A 26 -2.17 2.94 -9.93
CA CYS A 26 -2.19 4.05 -10.87
C CYS A 26 -2.73 3.59 -12.22
N VAL A 27 -3.64 4.36 -12.81
CA VAL A 27 -4.18 4.11 -14.17
C VAL A 27 -3.32 4.77 -15.26
N GLY A 28 -2.24 5.47 -14.87
CA GLY A 28 -1.24 6.03 -15.79
C GLY A 28 -0.20 4.98 -16.20
N PRO A 29 1.12 5.19 -16.03
CA PRO A 29 2.04 4.06 -15.99
C PRO A 29 1.49 3.03 -14.99
N ILE A 30 1.44 1.75 -15.39
CA ILE A 30 0.87 0.68 -14.54
C ILE A 30 1.76 0.56 -13.30
N GLU A 31 1.27 1.08 -12.18
CA GLU A 31 1.97 1.06 -10.90
C GLU A 31 1.01 0.58 -9.83
N VAL A 32 1.42 -0.40 -9.03
CA VAL A 32 0.64 -0.98 -7.94
C VAL A 32 1.53 -1.05 -6.71
N ILE A 33 1.09 -0.43 -5.62
CA ILE A 33 1.81 -0.44 -4.34
C ILE A 33 0.92 -1.06 -3.29
N ILE A 34 1.39 -2.16 -2.70
CA ILE A 34 0.72 -2.89 -1.64
C ILE A 34 1.62 -2.92 -0.41
N TYR A 35 1.07 -2.49 0.72
CA TYR A 35 1.64 -2.75 2.03
C TYR A 35 0.72 -3.71 2.78
N GLY A 36 1.28 -4.71 3.43
CA GLY A 36 0.48 -5.65 4.20
C GLY A 36 1.22 -6.33 5.34
N ILE A 37 0.55 -7.30 5.94
CA ILE A 37 1.03 -8.17 7.00
C ILE A 37 0.95 -9.61 6.49
N THR A 38 2.04 -10.37 6.59
CA THR A 38 2.08 -11.76 6.18
C THR A 38 1.32 -12.67 7.16
N LYS A 39 1.08 -13.93 6.78
CA LYS A 39 0.54 -14.94 7.70
C LYS A 39 1.44 -15.18 8.94
N GLU A 40 2.74 -14.93 8.82
CA GLU A 40 3.72 -14.97 9.90
C GLU A 40 3.73 -13.71 10.78
N ASN A 41 2.86 -12.73 10.51
CA ASN A 41 2.83 -11.40 11.13
C ASN A 41 4.06 -10.53 10.85
N GLU A 42 4.73 -10.71 9.71
CA GLU A 42 5.76 -9.79 9.22
C GLU A 42 5.14 -8.70 8.35
N TYR A 43 5.73 -7.51 8.32
CA TYR A 43 5.26 -6.43 7.43
C TYR A 43 5.94 -6.56 6.07
N TYR A 44 5.21 -6.28 4.99
CA TYR A 44 5.79 -6.34 3.64
C TYR A 44 5.40 -5.13 2.78
N LEU A 45 6.25 -4.87 1.79
CA LEU A 45 5.98 -4.06 0.61
C LEU A 45 5.99 -4.97 -0.62
N ASP A 46 5.00 -4.81 -1.47
CA ASP A 46 4.94 -5.37 -2.82
C ASP A 46 4.65 -4.22 -3.80
N TRP A 47 5.67 -3.83 -4.56
CA TRP A 47 5.60 -2.73 -5.52
C TRP A 47 5.82 -3.26 -6.92
N THR A 48 4.82 -3.11 -7.77
CA THR A 48 4.90 -3.38 -9.21
C THR A 48 4.92 -2.05 -9.95
N PHE A 49 5.88 -1.83 -10.84
CA PHE A 49 6.06 -0.57 -11.57
C PHE A 49 6.62 -0.84 -12.97
N PRO A 50 6.46 0.07 -13.96
CA PRO A 50 7.03 -0.14 -15.28
C PRO A 50 8.55 0.03 -15.25
N GLU A 51 9.25 -0.78 -16.02
CA GLU A 51 10.68 -0.59 -16.25
C GLU A 51 10.93 0.79 -16.89
N PHE A 52 11.98 1.49 -16.46
CA PHE A 52 12.26 2.87 -16.88
C PHE A 52 12.89 3.01 -18.28
N TYR A 53 12.93 1.93 -19.07
CA TYR A 53 13.50 1.93 -20.42
C TYR A 53 12.48 2.38 -21.49
N PRO A 54 12.81 3.38 -22.34
CA PRO A 54 11.91 3.81 -23.41
C PRO A 54 11.61 2.69 -24.39
N GLY A 55 10.34 2.30 -24.47
CA GLY A 55 9.85 1.28 -25.41
C GLY A 55 9.72 -0.12 -24.83
N ASP A 56 10.07 -0.31 -23.56
CA ASP A 56 9.79 -1.55 -22.85
C ASP A 56 8.41 -1.48 -22.16
N ALA A 57 7.66 -2.58 -22.24
CA ALA A 57 6.37 -2.75 -21.58
C ALA A 57 6.47 -3.72 -20.40
N GLU A 58 7.69 -4.15 -20.04
CA GLU A 58 7.93 -5.02 -18.90
C GLU A 58 7.66 -4.31 -17.57
N LEU A 59 7.07 -5.06 -16.64
CA LEU A 59 6.79 -4.63 -15.27
C LEU A 59 7.83 -5.25 -14.36
N GLU A 60 8.48 -4.41 -13.56
CA GLU A 60 9.31 -4.84 -12.45
C GLU A 60 8.49 -5.03 -11.18
N ARG A 61 8.96 -5.91 -10.30
CA ARG A 61 8.37 -6.17 -8.98
C ARG A 61 9.43 -6.15 -7.90
N ASP A 62 9.31 -5.21 -6.96
CA ASP A 62 10.08 -5.17 -5.72
C ASP A 62 9.21 -5.70 -4.56
N TYR A 63 9.54 -6.89 -4.08
CA TYR A 63 8.93 -7.49 -2.90
C TYR A 63 9.95 -7.60 -1.78
N ARG A 64 9.62 -7.08 -0.60
CA ARG A 64 10.50 -7.15 0.57
C ARG A 64 9.73 -7.12 1.89
N ILE A 65 10.28 -7.81 2.88
CA ILE A 65 9.89 -7.64 4.28
C ILE A 65 10.43 -6.29 4.77
N ILE A 66 9.58 -5.53 5.44
CA ILE A 66 9.88 -4.20 5.96
C ILE A 66 9.74 -4.17 7.48
N SER A 67 10.33 -3.16 8.10
CA SER A 67 10.14 -2.91 9.52
C SER A 67 8.74 -2.38 9.82
N ARG A 68 8.33 -2.50 11.07
CA ARG A 68 7.10 -1.86 11.59
C ARG A 68 7.12 -0.35 11.38
N ASP A 69 8.27 0.29 11.57
CA ASP A 69 8.41 1.74 11.45
C ASP A 69 8.24 2.20 10.00
N GLU A 70 8.70 1.43 9.03
CA GLU A 70 8.45 1.67 7.61
C GLU A 70 6.95 1.56 7.26
N MET A 71 6.25 0.54 7.77
CA MET A 71 4.80 0.40 7.61
C MET A 71 4.04 1.59 8.22
N LEU A 72 4.43 2.01 9.42
CA LEU A 72 3.82 3.17 10.08
C LEU A 72 4.07 4.47 9.33
N ASN A 73 5.28 4.65 8.78
CA ASN A 73 5.62 5.80 7.95
C ASN A 73 4.82 5.81 6.64
N ALA A 74 4.65 4.66 5.99
CA ALA A 74 3.80 4.54 4.80
C ALA A 74 2.35 4.96 5.09
N LEU A 75 1.77 4.48 6.20
CA LEU A 75 0.44 4.91 6.65
C LEU A 75 0.36 6.42 6.92
N ASP A 76 1.38 7.03 7.51
CA ASP A 76 1.41 8.47 7.75
C ASP A 76 1.41 9.27 6.45
N ILE A 77 2.19 8.84 5.45
CA ILE A 77 2.20 9.44 4.12
C ILE A 77 0.82 9.34 3.46
N GLU A 78 0.16 8.19 3.53
CA GLU A 78 -1.18 8.01 2.95
C GLU A 78 -2.26 8.81 3.67
N ILE A 79 -2.19 8.91 5.00
CA ILE A 79 -3.10 9.74 5.81
C ILE A 79 -2.98 11.20 5.39
N GLU A 80 -1.75 11.73 5.26
CA GLU A 80 -1.53 13.10 4.83
C GLU A 80 -1.95 13.33 3.37
N THR A 81 -1.78 12.34 2.50
CA THR A 81 -2.23 12.38 1.11
C THR A 81 -3.76 12.45 1.04
N CYS A 82 -4.46 11.55 1.77
CA CYS A 82 -5.92 11.55 1.84
C CYS A 82 -6.48 12.86 2.43
N LYS A 83 -5.80 13.47 3.40
CA LYS A 83 -6.17 14.80 3.94
C LYS A 83 -6.09 15.88 2.86
N LYS A 84 -5.00 15.92 2.09
CA LYS A 84 -4.81 16.91 1.01
C LYS A 84 -5.83 16.73 -0.11
N ASP A 85 -6.19 15.49 -0.42
CA ASP A 85 -7.15 15.15 -1.47
C ASP A 85 -8.63 15.25 -1.00
N GLY A 86 -8.88 15.56 0.27
CA GLY A 86 -10.24 15.62 0.84
C GLY A 86 -10.91 14.25 1.01
N ASN A 87 -10.16 13.14 0.91
CA ASN A 87 -10.68 11.78 1.08
C ASN A 87 -10.74 11.38 2.56
N ILE A 88 -11.73 11.93 3.26
CA ILE A 88 -11.89 11.76 4.72
C ILE A 88 -12.11 10.28 5.09
N GLU A 89 -12.89 9.54 4.29
CA GLU A 89 -13.23 8.15 4.57
C GLU A 89 -11.99 7.25 4.56
N MET A 90 -11.17 7.31 3.51
CA MET A 90 -9.95 6.50 3.42
C MET A 90 -8.93 6.90 4.50
N LYS A 91 -8.81 8.20 4.79
CA LYS A 91 -7.98 8.70 5.90
C LYS A 91 -8.38 8.05 7.24
N ASP A 92 -9.68 7.97 7.54
CA ASP A 92 -10.16 7.36 8.79
C ASP A 92 -9.87 5.85 8.83
N LYS A 93 -10.01 5.15 7.70
CA LYS A 93 -9.62 3.72 7.57
C LYS A 93 -8.14 3.50 7.85
N TYR A 94 -7.24 4.35 7.34
CA TYR A 94 -5.81 4.27 7.63
C TYR A 94 -5.47 4.62 9.09
N ILE A 95 -6.20 5.55 9.72
CA ILE A 95 -6.04 5.80 11.17
C ILE A 95 -6.41 4.55 11.99
N GLN A 96 -7.46 3.82 11.60
CA GLN A 96 -7.84 2.57 12.25
C GLN A 96 -6.77 1.49 12.04
N ALA A 97 -6.27 1.32 10.81
CA ALA A 97 -5.18 0.40 10.51
C ALA A 97 -3.93 0.67 11.36
N LYS A 98 -3.56 1.94 11.50
CA LYS A 98 -2.41 2.37 12.30
C LYS A 98 -2.55 2.00 13.78
N LYS A 99 -3.76 1.99 14.34
CA LYS A 99 -3.98 1.56 15.73
C LYS A 99 -3.67 0.08 15.89
N ILE A 100 -4.07 -0.76 14.95
CA ILE A 100 -3.86 -2.22 15.00
C ILE A 100 -2.36 -2.55 14.94
N ILE A 101 -1.59 -1.87 14.10
CA ILE A 101 -0.14 -2.07 13.97
C ILE A 101 0.64 -1.56 15.20
N LYS A 102 0.02 -0.67 16.00
CA LYS A 102 0.67 -0.10 17.17
C LYS A 102 0.67 -1.00 18.41
N PHE A 103 -0.27 -1.93 18.50
CA PHE A 103 -0.39 -2.91 19.58
C PHE A 103 0.29 -4.23 19.21
#